data_AF-A0A0W8G040-F1
#
_entry.id   AF-A0A0W8G040-F1
#
_cell.length_a   1.000
_cell.length_b   1.000
_cell.length_c   1.000
_cell.angle_alpha   90.00
_cell.angle_beta   90.00
_cell.angle_gamma   90.00
#
_symmetry.space_group_name_H-M   'P 1'
#
loop_
_entity.id
_entity.type
_entity.pdbx_description
1 polymer ?
#
loop_
_entity_poly.entity_id
_entity_poly.type
_entity_poly.pdbx_seq_one_letter_code
_entity_poly.pdbx_strand_id
1 'polypeptide(L)' 'MLIAMGIHGVIKYKDFRTFFYIPIIVPTQIFGYGLGFITAFIRRIIFKQGEFTGFVKKYYK' A
#
# COMPACT_ATOMS: atom_id res chain seq x y z
N MET A 1 -6.16 -15.92 -8.52
CA MET A 1 -5.40 -14.73 -8.06
C MET A 1 -5.00 -14.83 -6.59
N LEU A 2 -5.92 -14.78 -5.61
CA LEU A 2 -5.56 -14.83 -4.17
C LEU A 2 -4.86 -16.13 -3.75
N ILE A 3 -5.31 -17.29 -4.23
CA ILE A 3 -4.68 -18.59 -3.91
C ILE A 3 -3.23 -18.65 -4.41
N ALA A 4 -2.98 -18.16 -5.63
CA ALA A 4 -1.63 -18.09 -6.20
C ALA A 4 -0.72 -17.12 -5.42
N MET A 5 -1.25 -15.97 -4.98
CA MET A 5 -0.54 -15.07 -4.08
C MET A 5 -0.24 -15.73 -2.73
N GLY A 6 -1.20 -16.48 -2.19
CA GLY A 6 -1.06 -17.31 -0.99
C GLY A 6 0.11 -18.27 -1.10
N ILE A 7 0.12 -19.09 -2.15
CA ILE A 7 1.17 -20.07 -2.43
C ILE A 7 2.53 -19.38 -2.60
N HIS A 8 2.58 -18.29 -3.36
CA HIS A 8 3.80 -17.50 -3.53
C HIS A 8 4.30 -16.92 -2.18
N GLY A 9 3.39 -16.46 -1.32
CA GLY A 9 3.71 -16.00 0.02
C GLY A 9 4.35 -17.09 0.88
N VAL A 10 3.79 -18.29 0.88
CA VAL A 10 4.37 -19.43 1.61
C VAL A 10 5.75 -19.79 1.08
N ILE A 11 5.96 -19.84 -0.24
CA ILE A 11 7.26 -20.16 -0.84
C ILE A 11 8.30 -19.08 -0.50
N LYS A 12 7.94 -17.80 -0.66
CA LYS A 12 8.84 -16.67 -0.47
C LYS A 12 9.28 -16.50 0.98
N TYR A 13 8.34 -16.62 1.91
CA TYR A 13 8.58 -16.36 3.34
C TYR A 13 8.82 -17.64 4.14
N LYS A 14 8.74 -18.82 3.50
CA LYS A 14 8.86 -20.14 4.13
C LYS A 14 7.95 -20.31 5.36
N ASP A 15 6.80 -19.63 5.35
CA ASP A 15 5.83 -19.64 6.45
C ASP A 15 4.41 -19.87 5.91
N PHE A 16 3.81 -20.99 6.32
CA PHE A 16 2.46 -21.39 5.94
C PHE A 16 1.37 -20.43 6.46
N ARG A 17 1.64 -19.70 7.55
CA ARG A 17 0.71 -18.71 8.12
C ARG A 17 0.43 -17.57 7.14
N THR A 18 1.40 -17.25 6.28
CA THR A 18 1.28 -16.24 5.22
C THR A 18 0.07 -16.49 4.31
N PHE A 19 -0.27 -17.77 4.06
CA PHE A 19 -1.42 -18.13 3.25
C PHE A 19 -2.73 -17.60 3.85
N PHE A 20 -2.87 -17.69 5.17
CA PHE A 20 -4.07 -17.23 5.90
C PHE A 20 -4.10 -15.72 6.11
N TYR A 21 -2.93 -15.05 6.15
CA TYR A 21 -2.87 -13.60 6.27
C TYR A 21 -3.21 -12.87 4.96
N ILE A 22 -2.91 -13.46 3.81
CA ILE A 22 -3.11 -12.83 2.50
C ILE A 22 -4.57 -12.40 2.22
N PRO A 23 -5.60 -13.20 2.52
CA PRO A 23 -6.99 -12.79 2.38
C PRO A 23 -7.38 -11.54 3.17
N ILE A 24 -6.68 -11.21 4.26
CA ILE A 24 -6.93 -10.02 5.09
C ILE A 24 -6.07 -8.85 4.60
N ILE A 25 -4.78 -9.10 4.40
CA ILE A 25 -3.81 -8.06 4.03
C ILE A 25 -4.11 -7.47 2.65
N VAL A 26 -4.50 -8.29 1.67
CA VAL A 26 -4.74 -7.82 0.30
C VAL A 26 -5.90 -6.81 0.25
N PRO A 27 -7.08 -7.07 0.83
CA PRO A 27 -8.12 -6.06 0.96
C PRO A 27 -7.64 -4.81 1.71
N THR A 28 -6.97 -4.97 2.85
CA THR A 28 -6.43 -3.82 3.60
C THR A 28 -5.48 -2.97 2.76
N GLN A 29 -4.64 -3.60 1.93
CA GLN A 29 -3.78 -2.88 0.98
C GLN A 29 -4.58 -2.13 -0.08
N ILE A 30 -5.58 -2.76 -0.70
CA ILE A 30 -6.43 -2.09 -1.69
C ILE A 30 -7.11 -0.86 -1.08
N PHE A 31 -7.64 -0.96 0.13
CA PHE A 31 -8.21 0.17 0.85
C PHE A 31 -7.17 1.23 1.19
N GLY A 32 -6.01 0.83 1.73
CA GLY A 32 -4.93 1.75 2.08
C GLY A 32 -4.41 2.54 0.89
N TYR A 33 -4.10 1.87 -0.22
CA TYR A 33 -3.66 2.52 -1.46
C TYR A 33 -4.78 3.35 -2.09
N GLY A 34 -6.01 2.84 -2.11
CA GLY A 34 -7.17 3.57 -2.65
C GLY A 34 -7.45 4.86 -1.88
N LEU A 35 -7.46 4.80 -0.54
CA LEU A 35 -7.62 5.98 0.31
C LEU A 35 -6.43 6.94 0.17
N GLY A 36 -5.20 6.44 0.10
CA GLY A 36 -4.01 7.25 -0.17
C GLY A 36 -4.11 7.99 -1.51
N PHE A 37 -4.61 7.32 -2.55
CA PHE A 37 -4.83 7.92 -3.85
C PHE A 37 -5.94 8.97 -3.82
N ILE A 38 -7.10 8.65 -3.24
CA ILE A 38 -8.25 9.57 -3.14
C ILE A 38 -7.88 10.80 -2.33
N THR A 39 -7.19 10.64 -1.19
CA THR A 39 -6.74 11.77 -0.36
C THR A 39 -5.75 12.65 -1.12
N ALA A 40 -4.80 12.06 -1.85
CA ALA A 40 -3.88 12.81 -2.71
C ALA A 40 -4.62 13.52 -3.85
N PHE A 41 -5.61 12.87 -4.47
CA PHE A 41 -6.43 13.45 -5.53
C PHE A 41 -7.24 14.65 -5.03
N ILE A 42 -8.01 14.49 -3.95
CA ILE A 42 -8.78 15.57 -3.33
C ILE A 42 -7.85 16.74 -2.98
N ARG A 43 -6.72 16.45 -2.35
CA ARG A 43 -5.80 17.48 -1.92
C ARG A 43 -5.14 18.26 -3.07
N ARG A 44 -4.64 17.54 -4.08
CA ARG A 44 -3.93 18.17 -5.21
C ARG A 44 -4.90 18.83 -6.19
N ILE A 45 -6.04 18.20 -6.46
CA ILE A 45 -6.96 18.63 -7.51
C ILE A 45 -8.04 19.58 -6.99
N ILE A 46 -8.69 19.23 -5.86
CA ILE A 46 -9.78 20.05 -5.31
C ILE A 46 -9.22 21.23 -4.50
N PHE A 47 -8.30 20.94 -3.56
CA PHE A 47 -7.74 21.98 -2.69
C PHE A 47 -6.54 22.72 -3.29
N LYS A 48 -6.06 22.33 -4.48
CA LYS A 48 -4.87 22.91 -5.16
C LYS A 48 -3.63 23.01 -4.26
N GLN A 49 -3.55 22.15 -3.24
CA GLN A 49 -2.43 22.14 -2.32
C GLN A 49 -1.22 21.46 -2.99
N GLY A 50 -0.03 22.03 -2.77
CA GLY A 50 1.22 21.45 -3.26
C GLY A 50 1.50 20.05 -2.71
N GLU A 51 2.53 19.41 -3.25
CA GLU A 51 2.93 18.06 -2.85
C GLU A 51 3.13 17.93 -1.34
N PHE A 52 2.87 16.75 -0.79
CA PHE A 52 3.18 16.48 0.61
C PHE A 52 4.68 16.37 0.78
N THR A 53 5.30 17.46 1.22
CA THR A 53 6.75 17.55 1.41
C THR A 53 7.25 16.89 2.70
N GLY A 54 6.40 16.18 3.44
CA GLY A 54 6.78 15.49 4.69
C GLY A 54 7.91 14.46 4.52
N PHE A 55 8.13 13.97 3.29
CA PHE A 55 9.22 13.07 2.93
C PHE A 55 10.21 13.68 1.93
N VAL A 56 10.38 15.00 1.92
CA VAL A 56 11.53 15.61 1.22
C VAL A 56 12.78 15.23 2.02
N LYS A 57 13.47 14.18 1.58
CA LYS A 57 14.81 13.85 2.07
C LYS A 57 15.68 15.09 1.87
N LYS A 58 16.01 15.76 2.98
CA LYS A 58 17.08 16.78 3.04
C LYS A 58 18.42 16.07 2.83
N TYR A 59 18.70 15.67 1.60
CA TYR A 59 20.01 15.13 1.23
C TYR A 59 21.08 16.22 1.12
N TYR A 60 20.65 17.48 1.02
CA TYR A 60 21.54 18.64 0.97
C TYR A 60 21.11 19.62 2.07
N LYS A 61 21.64 19.44 3.26
CA LYS A 61 21.68 20.47 4.29
C LYS A 61 23.08 20.51 4.89
#